data_AF-A0A7X7MBC9-F1
#
_entry.id   AF-A0A7X7MBC9-F1
#
_cell.length_a   1.000
_cell.length_b   1.000
_cell.length_c   1.000
_cell.angle_alpha   90.00
_cell.angle_beta   90.00
_cell.angle_gamma   90.00
#
_symmetry.space_group_name_H-M   'P 1'
#
loop_
_entity.id
_entity.type
_entity.pdbx_description
1 polymer ?
#
loop_
_entity_poly.entity_id
_entity_poly.type
_entity_poly.pdbx_seq_one_letter_code
_entity_poly.pdbx_strand_id
1 'polypeptide(L)'
;MSKDFTVALVGNPNAGKSTVFNALTGSRQTIGNWPGVTVERKEGLCLLPGGARLAVVDLPGIYSLMATSEDERVAVDFVLAGGVDLFINVIDGSNIE
;
A
#
# COMPACT_ATOMS: atom_id res chain seq x y z
N MET A 1 8.39 24.24 6.10
CA MET A 1 8.00 23.26 5.05
C MET A 1 7.29 22.13 5.75
N SER A 2 6.07 21.79 5.34
CA SER A 2 5.44 20.56 5.82
C SER A 2 6.25 19.37 5.30
N LYS A 3 6.50 18.39 6.17
CA LYS A 3 7.18 17.15 5.79
C LYS A 3 6.16 16.25 5.09
N ASP A 4 6.48 15.82 3.88
CA ASP A 4 5.68 14.84 3.16
C ASP A 4 6.15 13.43 3.57
N PHE A 5 5.20 12.52 3.77
CA PHE A 5 5.46 11.15 4.20
C PHE A 5 4.94 10.16 3.16
N THR A 6 5.61 9.03 3.03
CA THR A 6 5.16 7.90 2.22
C THR A 6 4.80 6.74 3.11
N VAL A 7 3.59 6.21 2.93
CA VAL A 7 3.11 5.01 3.63
C VAL A 7 2.67 3.95 2.66
N ALA A 8 2.89 2.70 3.03
CA ALA A 8 2.48 1.55 2.24
C ALA A 8 1.49 0.69 3.02
N LEU A 9 0.37 0.35 2.40
CA LEU A 9 -0.59 -0.58 2.94
C LEU A 9 -0.14 -2.00 2.60
N VAL A 10 -0.05 -2.84 3.62
CA VAL A 10 0.33 -4.26 3.51
C VAL A 10 -0.71 -5.12 4.23
N GLY A 11 -0.71 -6.42 3.93
CA GLY A 11 -1.62 -7.39 4.56
C GLY A 11 -2.23 -8.38 3.57
N ASN A 12 -2.90 -9.39 4.10
CA ASN A 12 -3.42 -10.52 3.34
C ASN A 12 -4.41 -10.09 2.24
N PRO A 13 -4.55 -10.84 1.13
CA PRO A 13 -5.68 -10.71 0.22
C PRO A 13 -7.00 -10.66 0.98
N ASN A 14 -7.93 -9.82 0.53
CA ASN A 14 -9.25 -9.62 1.15
C ASN A 14 -9.28 -9.06 2.59
N ALA A 15 -8.15 -8.69 3.20
CA ALA A 15 -8.11 -8.10 4.55
C ALA A 15 -8.71 -6.68 4.68
N GLY A 16 -9.26 -6.11 3.59
CA GLY A 16 -9.82 -4.75 3.60
C GLY A 16 -8.85 -3.61 3.25
N LYS A 17 -7.65 -3.91 2.75
CA LYS A 17 -6.65 -2.89 2.32
C LYS A 17 -7.24 -1.84 1.38
N SER A 18 -7.90 -2.26 0.30
CA SER A 18 -8.53 -1.34 -0.67
C SER A 18 -9.56 -0.41 -0.01
N THR A 19 -10.26 -0.89 1.01
CA THR A 19 -11.22 -0.07 1.78
C THR A 19 -10.49 1.02 2.56
N VAL A 20 -9.40 0.67 3.24
CA VAL A 20 -8.53 1.62 3.95
C VAL A 20 -7.91 2.63 2.96
N PHE A 21 -7.39 2.16 1.83
CA PHE A 21 -6.82 3.00 0.78
C PHE A 21 -7.81 4.05 0.28
N ASN A 22 -9.03 3.62 -0.06
CA ASN A 22 -10.07 4.51 -0.56
C ASN A 22 -10.52 5.51 0.50
N ALA A 23 -10.61 5.09 1.77
CA ALA A 23 -10.96 5.98 2.87
C ALA A 23 -9.90 7.08 3.10
N LEU A 24 -8.62 6.76 2.90
CA LEU A 24 -7.51 7.70 3.07
C LEU A 24 -7.37 8.67 1.89
N THR A 25 -7.51 8.18 0.66
CA THR A 25 -7.13 8.93 -0.55
C THR A 25 -8.32 9.56 -1.28
N GLY A 26 -9.53 9.03 -1.09
CA GLY A 26 -10.74 9.49 -1.79
C GLY A 26 -10.56 9.45 -3.31
N SER A 27 -10.82 10.57 -3.99
CA SER A 27 -10.64 10.70 -5.44
C SER A 27 -9.21 11.01 -5.88
N ARG A 28 -8.27 11.22 -4.95
CA ARG A 28 -6.87 11.62 -5.25
C ARG A 28 -5.99 10.40 -5.41
N GLN A 29 -6.39 9.50 -6.30
CA GLN A 29 -5.73 8.25 -6.55
C GLN A 29 -5.43 8.07 -8.04
N THR A 30 -4.39 7.31 -8.34
CA THR A 30 -4.00 6.90 -9.69
C THR A 30 -3.79 5.40 -9.69
N ILE A 31 -4.29 4.75 -10.74
CA ILE A 31 -4.15 3.32 -10.96
C ILE A 31 -3.29 3.13 -12.20
N GLY A 32 -2.26 2.30 -12.08
CA GLY A 32 -1.39 1.90 -13.18
C GLY A 32 -0.88 0.48 -12.97
N ASN A 33 0.26 0.18 -13.57
CA ASN A 33 0.93 -1.11 -13.37
C ASN A 33 2.32 -0.90 -12.76
N TRP A 34 2.80 -1.90 -12.04
CA TRP A 34 4.19 -1.94 -11.61
C TRP A 34 5.13 -2.08 -12.82
N PRO A 35 6.35 -1.50 -12.77
CA PRO A 35 7.26 -1.53 -13.91
C PRO A 35 7.59 -2.95 -14.37
N GLY A 36 7.37 -3.23 -15.65
CA GLY A 36 7.76 -4.50 -16.27
C GLY A 36 6.82 -5.68 -15.99
N VAL A 37 5.69 -5.46 -15.30
CA VAL A 37 4.73 -6.49 -14.91
C VAL A 37 3.29 -6.03 -15.12
N THR A 38 2.33 -6.94 -15.12
CA THR A 38 0.89 -6.60 -15.24
C THR A 38 0.20 -6.40 -13.89
N VAL A 39 0.96 -6.42 -12.79
CA VAL A 39 0.44 -6.22 -11.44
C VAL A 39 -0.05 -4.79 -11.29
N GLU A 40 -1.28 -4.62 -10.82
CA GLU A 40 -1.90 -3.32 -10.58
C GLU A 40 -1.16 -2.57 -9.46
N ARG A 41 -0.95 -1.26 -9.68
CA ARG A 41 -0.35 -0.33 -8.72
C ARG A 41 -1.34 0.78 -8.43
N LYS A 42 -1.74 0.94 -7.17
CA LYS A 42 -2.56 2.07 -6.72
C LYS A 42 -1.76 2.98 -5.82
N GLU A 43 -1.82 4.26 -6.15
CA GLU A 43 -1.18 5.31 -5.37
C GLU A 43 -2.16 6.44 -5.16
N GLY A 44 -2.09 7.10 -4.02
CA GLY A 44 -2.92 8.26 -3.77
C GLY A 44 -2.34 9.20 -2.72
N LEU A 45 -3.03 10.32 -2.55
CA LEU A 45 -2.62 11.39 -1.64
C LEU A 45 -3.70 11.65 -0.59
N CYS A 46 -3.32 11.52 0.68
CA CYS A 46 -4.10 11.96 1.82
C CYS A 46 -3.55 13.30 2.34
N LEU A 47 -4.42 14.27 2.62
CA LEU A 47 -4.02 15.52 3.27
C LEU A 47 -4.22 15.41 4.77
N LEU A 48 -3.13 15.61 5.51
CA LEU A 48 -3.16 15.60 6.97
C LEU A 48 -3.54 16.97 7.52
N PRO A 49 -4.10 17.02 8.75
CA PRO A 49 -4.22 18.26 9.50
C PRO A 49 -2.86 18.98 9.57
N GLY A 50 -2.87 20.30 9.37
CA GLY A 50 -1.63 21.09 9.34
C GLY A 50 -0.92 21.16 7.98
N GLY A 51 -1.51 20.58 6.92
CA GLY A 51 -1.07 20.79 5.54
C GLY A 51 0.07 19.87 5.06
N ALA A 52 0.44 18.87 5.86
CA ALA A 52 1.33 17.79 5.41
C ALA A 52 0.62 16.86 4.43
N ARG A 53 1.37 16.28 3.49
CA ARG A 53 0.85 15.31 2.53
C ARG A 53 1.35 13.92 2.88
N LEU A 54 0.47 12.95 2.74
CA LEU A 54 0.74 11.54 2.93
C LEU A 54 0.53 10.85 1.58
N ALA A 55 1.62 10.44 0.93
CA ALA A 55 1.56 9.52 -0.20
C ALA A 55 1.23 8.13 0.33
N VAL A 56 0.20 7.51 -0.22
CA VAL A 56 -0.28 6.18 0.16
C VAL A 56 -0.11 5.26 -1.04
N VAL A 57 0.56 4.13 -0.85
CA VAL A 57 0.72 3.08 -1.85
C VAL A 57 -0.02 1.83 -1.37
N ASP A 58 -0.91 1.28 -2.18
CA ASP A 58 -1.56 -0.01 -1.90
C ASP A 58 -0.73 -1.13 -2.52
N LEU A 59 -0.17 -2.02 -1.70
CA LEU A 59 0.57 -3.17 -2.21
C LEU A 59 -0.37 -4.34 -2.49
N PRO A 60 -0.01 -5.22 -3.44
CA PRO A 60 -0.70 -6.49 -3.62
C PRO A 60 -0.85 -7.23 -2.29
N GLY A 61 -1.98 -7.93 -2.13
CA GLY A 61 -2.19 -8.75 -0.95
C GLY A 61 -1.25 -9.94 -0.95
N ILE A 62 -0.51 -10.13 0.13
CA ILE A 62 0.43 -11.25 0.28
C ILE A 62 0.14 -11.99 1.59
N TYR A 63 0.27 -13.32 1.56
CA TYR A 63 0.16 -14.15 2.77
C TYR A 63 1.50 -14.34 3.47
N SER A 64 2.61 -14.18 2.74
CA SER A 64 3.94 -14.34 3.29
C SER A 64 4.96 -13.46 2.57
N LEU A 65 6.14 -13.30 3.18
CA LEU A 65 7.29 -12.66 2.54
C LEU A 65 8.09 -13.62 1.62
N MET A 66 7.64 -14.86 1.50
CA MET A 66 8.20 -15.83 0.56
C MET A 66 7.44 -15.69 -0.76
N ALA A 67 8.02 -14.94 -1.69
CA ALA A 67 7.35 -14.62 -2.94
C ALA A 67 7.25 -15.85 -3.86
N THR A 68 6.03 -16.33 -4.08
CA THR A 68 5.72 -17.45 -4.98
C THR A 68 4.96 -17.01 -6.24
N SER A 69 4.33 -15.83 -6.20
CA SER A 69 3.62 -15.20 -7.32
C SER A 69 4.23 -13.86 -7.74
N GLU A 70 3.80 -13.31 -8.88
CA GLU A 70 4.26 -11.99 -9.35
C GLU A 70 3.81 -10.86 -8.42
N ASP A 71 2.56 -10.92 -7.96
CA ASP A 71 1.99 -10.03 -6.95
C ASP A 71 2.83 -10.04 -5.67
N GLU A 72 3.19 -11.23 -5.18
CA GLU A 72 4.03 -11.36 -3.98
C GLU A 72 5.44 -10.85 -4.21
N ARG A 73 6.04 -11.11 -5.38
CA ARG A 73 7.37 -10.58 -5.74
C ARG A 73 7.35 -9.06 -5.71
N VAL A 74 6.37 -8.44 -6.36
CA VAL A 74 6.22 -6.97 -6.38
C VAL A 74 6.10 -6.38 -4.97
N ALA A 75 5.27 -6.97 -4.11
CA ALA A 75 5.09 -6.49 -2.76
C ALA A 75 6.37 -6.66 -1.92
N VAL A 76 7.04 -7.81 -2.00
CA VAL A 76 8.30 -8.07 -1.28
C VAL A 76 9.42 -7.17 -1.77
N ASP A 77 9.60 -7.03 -3.09
CA ASP A 77 10.62 -6.16 -3.67
C ASP A 77 10.41 -4.71 -3.26
N PHE A 78 9.15 -4.23 -3.23
CA PHE A 78 8.84 -2.88 -2.76
C PHE A 78 9.17 -2.68 -1.28
N VAL A 79 8.82 -3.66 -0.42
CA VAL A 79 9.15 -3.61 1.02
C VAL A 79 10.67 -3.56 1.22
N LEU A 80 11.43 -4.34 0.45
CA LEU A 80 12.89 -4.41 0.54
C LEU A 80 13.63 -3.22 -0.09
N ALA A 81 13.04 -2.58 -1.11
CA ALA A 81 13.64 -1.43 -1.79
C ALA A 81 13.81 -0.20 -0.87
N GLY A 82 13.01 -0.12 0.21
CA GLY A 82 13.00 1.02 1.12
C GLY A 82 12.36 2.27 0.51
N GLY A 83 12.47 3.41 1.20
CA GLY A 83 11.87 4.68 0.75
C GLY A 83 10.42 4.91 1.23
N VAL A 84 9.90 4.01 2.05
CA VAL A 84 8.65 4.17 2.79
C VAL A 84 8.97 4.63 4.22
N ASP A 85 8.25 5.62 4.73
CA ASP A 85 8.41 6.10 6.11
C ASP A 85 7.71 5.19 7.13
N LEU A 86 6.59 4.57 6.74
CA LEU A 86 5.80 3.68 7.59
C LEU A 86 4.99 2.65 6.78
N PHE A 87 4.96 1.41 7.26
CA PHE A 87 4.02 0.39 6.79
C PHE A 87 2.77 0.35 7.67
N ILE A 88 1.59 0.32 7.06
CA ILE A 88 0.32 0.08 7.73
C ILE A 88 -0.13 -1.34 7.39
N ASN A 89 0.00 -2.26 8.35
CA ASN A 89 -0.45 -3.63 8.19
C ASN A 89 -1.95 -3.75 8.51
N VAL A 90 -2.75 -4.04 7.49
CA VAL A 90 -4.19 -4.22 7.61
C VAL A 90 -4.47 -5.69 7.88
N ILE A 91 -5.03 -5.97 9.06
CA ILE A 91 -5.36 -7.31 9.54
C ILE A 91 -6.87 -7.44 9.64
N ASP A 92 -7.41 -8.52 9.10
CA ASP A 92 -8.82 -8.88 9.26
C ASP A 92 -9.09 -9.35 10.69
N GLY A 93 -9.86 -8.59 11.45
CA GLY A 93 -10.21 -8.93 12.83
C GLY A 93 -11.05 -10.20 12.98
N SER A 94 -11.66 -10.70 11.89
CA SER A 94 -12.40 -11.96 11.88
C SER A 94 -11.51 -13.19 11.63
N ASN A 95 -10.28 -12.98 11.16
CA ASN A 95 -9.34 -14.04 10.80
C ASN A 95 -7.90 -13.66 11.23
N ILE A 96 -7.66 -13.70 12.54
CA ILE A 96 -6.42 -13.21 13.17
C ILE A 96 -5.36 -14.31 13.39
N GLU A 97 -5.74 -15.57 13.23
CA GLU A 97 -4.87 -16.74 13.41
C GLU A 97 -3.94 -17.01 12.21
#